data_AF-T1HCD5-F1
#
_entry.id   AF-T1HCD5-F1
#
_cell.length_a   1.000
_cell.length_b   1.000
_cell.length_c   1.000
_cell.angle_alpha   90.00
_cell.angle_beta   90.00
_cell.angle_gamma   90.00
#
_symmetry.space_group_name_H-M   'P 1'
#
loop_
_entity.id
_entity.type
_entity.pdbx_description
1 polymer ?
#
loop_
_entity_poly.entity_id
_entity_poly.type
_entity_poly.pdbx_seq_one_letter_code
_entity_poly.pdbx_strand_id
1 'polypeptide(L)' 'MGVPLDEGTTIYSLSYADDLVIVAQDEEDASYMTSKLMEECPKWGLEININKCEYLVIGHPHTPSLLLDGGEKI' A
#
# COMPACT_ATOMS: atom_id res chain seq x y z
N MET A 1 12.33 -11.42 0.95
CA MET A 1 11.55 -12.03 2.06
C MET A 1 10.11 -12.03 1.61
N GLY A 2 9.44 -13.18 1.63
CA GLY A 2 8.03 -13.29 1.28
C GLY A 2 7.20 -13.58 2.51
N VAL A 3 5.99 -13.02 2.59
CA VAL A 3 4.99 -13.41 3.59
C VAL A 3 4.03 -14.37 2.86
N PRO A 4 3.94 -15.65 3.25
CA PRO A 4 2.96 -16.55 2.67
C PRO A 4 1.55 -16.06 3.04
N LEU A 5 0.68 -15.94 2.05
CA LEU A 5 -0.72 -15.57 2.25
C LEU A 5 -1.58 -16.77 1.93
N ASP A 6 -2.47 -17.13 2.86
CA ASP A 6 -3.49 -18.14 2.64
C ASP A 6 -4.59 -17.59 1.71
N GLU A 7 -5.24 -18.47 0.93
CA GLU A 7 -6.37 -18.09 0.08
C GLU A 7 -7.47 -17.40 0.91
N GLY A 8 -7.87 -16.19 0.50
CA GLY A 8 -8.87 -15.37 1.20
C GLY A 8 -8.32 -14.42 2.27
N THR A 9 -7.00 -14.36 2.45
CA THR A 9 -6.36 -13.39 3.35
C THR A 9 -6.26 -12.02 2.66
N THR A 10 -7.02 -11.05 3.17
CA THR A 10 -6.90 -9.65 2.73
C THR A 10 -5.86 -8.94 3.58
N ILE A 11 -4.81 -8.41 2.93
CA ILE A 11 -3.87 -7.49 3.58
C ILE A 11 -4.45 -6.07 3.48
N TYR A 12 -4.57 -5.39 4.61
CA TYR A 12 -4.96 -3.98 4.67
C TYR A 12 -3.76 -3.04 4.83
N SER A 13 -2.73 -3.49 5.53
CA SER A 13 -1.48 -2.74 5.69
C SER A 13 -0.31 -3.68 5.87
N LEU A 14 0.86 -3.27 5.36
CA LEU A 14 2.13 -3.96 5.53
C LEU A 14 3.14 -2.93 6.04
N SER A 15 3.75 -3.17 7.19
CA SER A 15 4.77 -2.30 7.77
C SER A 15 6.08 -3.04 7.92
N TYR A 16 7.17 -2.40 7.50
CA TYR A 16 8.52 -2.90 7.69
C TYR A 16 9.46 -1.74 8.02
N ALA A 17 9.96 -1.72 9.26
CA ALA A 17 10.74 -0.60 9.79
C ALA A 17 9.99 0.75 9.60
N ASP A 18 10.57 1.67 8.80
CA ASP A 18 9.99 2.98 8.51
C ASP A 18 9.07 3.00 7.27
N ASP A 19 8.99 1.87 6.54
CA ASP A 19 8.17 1.74 5.33
C ASP A 19 6.79 1.17 5.67
N LEU A 20 5.74 1.89 5.26
CA LEU A 20 4.34 1.49 5.40
C LEU A 20 3.67 1.46 4.04
N VAL A 21 3.06 0.32 3.72
CA VAL A 21 2.20 0.14 2.54
C VAL A 21 0.76 -0.05 3.01
N ILE A 22 -0.15 0.71 2.42
CA ILE A 22 -1.59 0.59 2.65
C ILE A 22 -2.19 -0.02 1.39
N VAL A 23 -3.07 -1.00 1.55
CA VAL A 23 -3.74 -1.67 0.44
C VAL A 23 -5.24 -1.47 0.58
N ALA A 24 -5.86 -0.94 -0.47
CA ALA A 24 -7.29 -0.68 -0.55
C ALA A 24 -7.85 -1.25 -1.86
N GLN A 25 -9.14 -1.57 -1.89
CA GLN A 25 -9.80 -2.08 -3.10
C GLN A 25 -10.19 -0.95 -4.06
N ASP A 26 -10.50 0.22 -3.52
CA ASP A 26 -10.91 1.40 -4.27
C ASP A 26 -10.15 2.66 -3.83
N GLU A 27 -10.25 3.69 -4.67
CA GLU A 27 -9.58 4.98 -4.46
C GLU A 27 -10.13 5.75 -3.26
N GLU A 28 -11.44 5.64 -2.98
CA GLU A 28 -12.07 6.35 -1.87
C GLU A 28 -11.54 5.81 -0.53
N ASP A 29 -11.46 4.49 -0.39
CA ASP A 29 -10.88 3.80 0.75
C ASP A 29 -9.39 4.14 0.92
N ALA A 30 -8.61 4.14 -0.18
CA ALA A 30 -7.18 4.51 -0.14
C ALA A 30 -6.98 5.95 0.35
N SER A 31 -7.78 6.88 -0.17
CA SER A 31 -7.73 8.29 0.19
C SER A 31 -8.15 8.52 1.65
N TYR A 32 -9.19 7.81 2.11
CA TYR A 32 -9.63 7.86 3.50
C TYR A 32 -8.55 7.33 4.47
N MET A 33 -7.99 6.15 4.18
CA MET A 33 -6.93 5.55 5.01
C MET A 33 -5.68 6.45 5.06
N THR A 34 -5.28 7.02 3.91
CA THR A 34 -4.14 7.93 3.83
C THR A 34 -4.40 9.21 4.62
N SER A 35 -5.59 9.80 4.50
CA SER A 35 -5.97 11.01 5.25
C SER A 35 -5.95 10.76 6.74
N LYS A 36 -6.40 9.57 7.19
CA LYS A 36 -6.32 9.19 8.59
C LYS A 36 -4.90 8.98 9.08
N LEU A 37 -4.03 8.39 8.29
CA LEU A 37 -2.61 8.27 8.62
C LEU A 37 -1.93 9.64 8.77
N MET A 38 -2.22 10.58 7.88
CA MET A 38 -1.71 11.95 7.98
C MET A 38 -2.21 12.69 9.23
N GLU A 39 -3.41 12.37 9.73
CA GLU A 39 -3.96 12.96 10.95
C GLU A 39 -3.34 12.33 12.22
N GLU A 40 -3.12 11.01 12.22
CA GLU A 40 -2.64 10.28 13.40
C GLU A 40 -1.11 10.32 13.56
N CYS A 41 -0.33 10.28 12.48
CA CYS A 41 1.14 10.28 12.56
C CYS A 41 1.71 11.46 13.38
N PRO A 42 1.26 12.72 13.19
CA PRO A 42 1.73 13.84 14.00
C PRO A 42 1.40 13.72 15.48
N LYS A 43 0.27 13.07 15.83
CA LYS A 43 -0.11 12.82 17.23
C LYS A 43 0.86 11.86 17.92
N TRP A 44 1.52 11.00 17.15
CA TRP A 44 2.54 10.07 17.63
C TRP A 44 3.97 10.60 17.50
N GLY A 45 4.14 11.86 17.06
CA GLY A 45 5.44 12.48 16.84
C GLY A 45 6.15 11.97 15.58
N LEU A 46 5.41 11.40 14.63
CA LEU A 46 5.90 10.90 13.35
C LEU A 46 5.57 11.90 12.25
N GLU A 47 6.48 12.04 11.28
CA GLU A 47 6.29 12.85 10.08
C GLU A 47 6.31 11.94 8.84
N ILE A 48 5.24 11.99 8.05
CA ILE A 48 5.16 11.24 6.80
C ILE A 48 5.93 12.00 5.72
N ASN A 49 6.91 11.35 5.10
CA ASN A 49 7.62 11.92 3.97
C ASN A 49 6.82 11.78 2.68
N ILE A 50 5.93 12.74 2.41
CA ILE A 50 5.04 12.74 1.23
C ILE A 50 5.82 12.65 -0.08
N ASN A 51 7.03 13.21 -0.16
CA ASN A 51 7.85 13.17 -1.38
C ASN A 51 8.33 11.76 -1.73
N LYS A 52 8.36 10.84 -0.76
CA LYS A 52 8.71 9.43 -0.95
C LYS A 52 7.49 8.52 -1.02
N CYS A 53 6.29 9.03 -0.74
CA CYS A 53 5.07 8.25 -0.84
C CYS A 53 4.68 8.08 -2.30
N GLU A 54 4.51 6.84 -2.74
CA GLU A 54 4.01 6.52 -4.07
C GLU A 54 2.65 5.86 -3.99
N TYR A 55 1.80 6.14 -4.98
CA TYR A 55 0.48 5.53 -5.15
C TYR A 55 0.52 4.60 -6.36
N LEU A 56 0.15 3.34 -6.15
CA LEU A 56 0.17 2.31 -7.18
C LEU A 56 -1.20 1.62 -7.27
N VAL A 57 -1.76 1.59 -8.49
CA VAL A 57 -3.02 0.89 -8.79
C VAL A 57 -2.73 -0.37 -9.60
N ILE A 58 -3.12 -1.51 -9.05
CA ILE A 58 -2.89 -2.84 -9.63
C ILE A 58 -4.23 -3.39 -10.13
N GLY A 59 -4.23 -4.09 -11.28
CA GLY A 59 -5.42 -4.77 -11.78
C GLY A 59 -6.43 -3.89 -12.54
N HIS A 60 -6.10 -2.63 -12.83
CA HIS A 60 -6.92 -1.78 -13.71
C HIS A 60 -6.53 -2.03 -15.18
N PRO A 61 -7.49 -2.12 -16.13
CA PRO A 61 -7.20 -2.44 -17.54
C PRO A 61 -6.28 -1.43 -18.26
N HIS A 62 -6.03 -0.26 -17.67
CA HIS A 62 -5.15 0.77 -18.19
C HIS A 62 -3.85 0.96 -17.38
N THR A 63 -3.61 0.19 -16.31
CA THR A 63 -2.35 0.26 -15.56
C THR A 63 -1.41 -0.88 -15.94
N PRO A 64 -0.08 -0.64 -15.94
CA PRO A 64 0.89 -1.69 -16.22
C PRO A 64 0.79 -2.80 -15.16
N SER A 65 0.78 -4.05 -15.62
CA SER A 65 0.82 -5.23 -14.76
C SER A 65 2.07 -5.21 -13.88
N LEU A 66 1.94 -5.68 -12.64
CA LEU A 66 3.11 -5.84 -11.77
C LEU A 66 3.96 -6.98 -12.32
N LEU A 67 5.16 -6.63 -12.77
CA LEU A 67 6.17 -7.59 -13.20
C LEU A 67 6.96 -8.02 -11.97
N LEU A 68 6.71 -9.24 -11.51
CA LEU A 68 7.55 -9.86 -10.49
C LEU A 68 8.88 -10.26 -11.12
N ASP A 69 9.96 -10.29 -10.32
CA ASP A 69 11.30 -10.69 -10.78
C ASP A 69 11.36 -12.09 -11.44
N GLY A 70 10.31 -12.91 -11.27
CA GLY A 70 10.12 -14.20 -11.95
C GLY A 70 9.49 -14.14 -13.34
N GLY A 71 9.12 -12.97 -13.85
CA GLY A 71 8.41 -12.80 -15.13
C GLY A 71 6.89 -13.06 -15.05
N GLU A 72 6.37 -13.31 -13.86
CA GLU A 72 4.94 -13.44 -13.61
C GLU A 72 4.28 -12.06 -13.58
N LYS A 73 3.12 -11.97 -14.23
CA LYS A 73 2.31 -10.75 -14.32
C LYS A 73 1.07 -10.90 -13.45
N ILE A 74 0.84 -9.91 -12.59
CA ILE A 74 -0.39 -9.73 -11.80
C ILE A 74 -1.11 -8.46 -12.22
#